data_AF-A0A817PV92-F1
#
_entry.id   AF-A0A817PV92-F1
#
_cell.length_a   1.000
_cell.length_b   1.000
_cell.length_c   1.000
_cell.angle_alpha   90.00
_cell.angle_beta   90.00
_cell.angle_gamma   90.00
#
_symmetry.space_group_name_H-M   'P 1'
#
loop_
_entity.id
_entity.type
_entity.pdbx_description
1 polymer ?
#
loop_
_entity_poly.entity_id
_entity_poly.type
_entity_poly.pdbx_seq_one_letter_code
_entity_poly.pdbx_strand_id
1 'polypeptide(L)'
;MNSGNTFLNFARNENYEFSSLRRAKFSTMALLYELHTSATNKFTYYCNTCQQECDIHFHCALCEDFDLCEKCYNIEPKHEHKMFKHNSLNINDKPIGSI
;
A
#
# COMPACT_ATOMS: atom_id res chain seq x y z
N MET A 1 12.57 -20.54 -6.35
CA MET A 1 13.59 -19.55 -6.77
C MET A 1 14.45 -19.23 -5.55
N ASN A 2 15.78 -19.33 -5.65
CA ASN A 2 16.69 -19.14 -4.52
C ASN A 2 16.71 -17.66 -4.06
N SER A 3 16.12 -17.40 -2.90
CA SER A 3 15.96 -16.09 -2.27
C SER A 3 17.28 -15.33 -2.00
N GLY A 4 18.43 -16.01 -2.05
CA GLY A 4 19.74 -15.39 -1.92
C GLY A 4 20.16 -14.55 -3.14
N ASN A 5 19.80 -14.99 -4.35
CA ASN A 5 20.17 -14.27 -5.58
C ASN A 5 19.35 -12.99 -5.78
N THR A 6 18.10 -12.98 -5.30
CA THR A 6 17.21 -11.82 -5.37
C THR A 6 17.68 -10.70 -4.45
N PHE A 7 18.14 -11.05 -3.24
CA PHE A 7 18.71 -10.10 -2.30
C PHE A 7 19.99 -9.43 -2.82
N LEU A 8 20.94 -10.23 -3.34
CA LEU A 8 22.21 -9.71 -3.85
C LEU A 8 22.03 -8.83 -5.08
N ASN A 9 21.07 -9.14 -5.96
CA ASN A 9 20.73 -8.28 -7.08
C ASN A 9 20.09 -6.98 -6.63
N PHE A 10 19.16 -7.02 -5.67
CA PHE A 10 18.55 -5.81 -5.11
C PHE A 10 19.59 -4.89 -4.47
N ALA A 11 20.43 -5.43 -3.58
CA ALA A 11 21.50 -4.67 -2.94
C ALA A 11 22.49 -4.07 -3.96
N ARG A 12 22.78 -4.79 -5.05
CA ARG A 12 23.65 -4.29 -6.12
C ARG A 12 22.98 -3.16 -6.92
N ASN A 13 21.70 -3.31 -7.26
CA ASN A 13 20.95 -2.29 -8.00
C ASN A 13 20.82 -0.99 -7.19
N GLU A 14 20.61 -1.10 -5.88
CA GLU A 14 20.46 0.03 -4.96
C GLU A 14 21.80 0.54 -4.40
N ASN A 15 22.94 0.04 -4.91
CA ASN A 15 24.29 0.43 -4.49
C ASN A 15 24.56 0.30 -2.98
N TYR A 16 23.95 -0.69 -2.34
CA TYR A 16 24.19 -1.00 -0.93
C TYR A 16 25.57 -1.60 -0.74
N GLU A 17 26.35 -1.01 0.16
CA GLU A 17 27.76 -1.33 0.36
C GLU A 17 28.03 -1.78 1.79
N PHE A 18 28.59 -2.98 1.93
CA PHE A 18 28.88 -3.61 3.23
C PHE A 18 30.38 -3.69 3.55
N SER A 19 31.20 -2.85 2.91
CA SER A 19 32.67 -2.86 3.03
C SER A 19 33.22 -2.15 4.28
N SER A 20 32.41 -1.33 4.95
CA SER A 20 32.79 -0.61 6.17
C SER A 20 31.61 -0.49 7.11
N LEU A 21 31.87 -0.35 8.41
CA LEU A 21 30.80 -0.25 9.41
C LEU A 21 29.83 0.90 9.12
N ARG A 22 30.34 2.07 8.72
CA ARG A 22 29.50 3.24 8.41
C ARG A 22 28.58 2.95 7.22
N ARG A 23 29.11 2.34 6.15
CA ARG A 23 28.34 2.03 4.94
C ARG A 23 27.34 0.90 5.18
N ALA A 24 27.77 -0.16 5.88
CA ALA A 24 26.92 -1.26 6.27
C ALA A 24 25.73 -0.80 7.12
N LYS A 25 25.93 0.10 8.10
CA LYS A 25 24.83 0.66 8.90
C LYS A 25 23.81 1.41 8.05
N PHE A 26 24.28 2.28 7.16
CA PHE A 26 23.41 3.03 6.25
C PHE A 26 22.63 2.09 5.34
N SER A 27 23.32 1.17 4.65
CA SER A 27 22.70 0.20 3.75
C SER A 27 21.73 -0.75 4.46
N THR A 28 22.01 -1.13 5.71
CA THR A 28 21.09 -1.93 6.53
C THR A 28 19.83 -1.13 6.88
N MET A 29 19.96 0.13 7.27
CA MET A 29 18.79 0.97 7.58
C MET A 29 17.93 1.24 6.35
N ALA A 30 18.54 1.55 5.22
CA ALA A 30 17.84 1.73 3.94
C ALA A 30 17.10 0.45 3.53
N LEU A 31 17.78 -0.70 3.59
CA LEU A 31 17.17 -2.00 3.33
C LEU A 31 15.99 -2.30 4.26
N LEU A 32 16.14 -2.05 5.56
CA LEU A 32 15.07 -2.27 6.54
C LEU A 32 13.87 -1.37 6.27
N TYR A 33 14.11 -0.11 5.90
CA TYR A 33 13.04 0.81 5.49
C TYR A 33 12.30 0.30 4.26
N GLU A 34 13.02 -0.05 3.20
CA GLU A 34 12.43 -0.59 1.97
C GLU A 34 11.66 -1.89 2.22
N LEU A 35 12.20 -2.80 3.03
CA LEU A 35 11.49 -4.03 3.42
C LEU A 35 10.23 -3.72 4.22
N HIS A 36 10.25 -2.70 5.08
CA HIS A 36 9.08 -2.31 5.87
C HIS A 36 8.01 -1.65 5.00
N THR A 37 8.37 -0.72 4.12
CA THR A 37 7.44 -0.01 3.23
C THR A 37 6.90 -0.88 2.09
N SER A 38 7.70 -1.83 1.61
CA SER A 38 7.24 -2.82 0.63
C SER A 38 6.39 -3.92 1.26
N ALA A 39 6.64 -4.29 2.52
CA ALA A 39 5.83 -5.26 3.27
C ALA A 39 4.54 -4.67 3.85
N THR A 40 4.42 -3.34 3.98
CA THR A 40 3.13 -2.71 4.20
C THR A 40 2.30 -2.86 2.93
N ASN A 41 1.60 -4.00 2.81
CA ASN A 41 0.72 -4.34 1.70
C ASN A 41 -0.21 -3.16 1.41
N LYS A 42 0.00 -2.53 0.26
CA LYS A 42 -1.02 -1.67 -0.34
C LYS A 42 -2.19 -2.59 -0.67
N PHE A 43 -3.27 -2.48 0.10
CA PHE A 43 -4.52 -3.13 -0.27
C PHE A 43 -5.06 -2.38 -1.48
N THR A 44 -5.02 -3.03 -2.64
CA THR A 44 -5.69 -2.55 -3.85
C THR A 44 -7.18 -2.87 -3.72
N TYR A 45 -8.02 -1.84 -3.84
CA TYR A 45 -9.48 -1.97 -3.86
C TYR A 45 -10.00 -1.86 -5.28
N TYR A 46 -11.03 -2.63 -5.61
CA TYR A 46 -11.68 -2.63 -6.92
C TYR A 46 -13.13 -2.19 -6.79
N CYS A 47 -13.57 -1.30 -7.68
CA CYS A 47 -14.98 -0.89 -7.73
C CYS A 47 -15.85 -2.04 -8.23
N ASN A 48 -16.90 -2.41 -7.49
CA ASN A 48 -17.82 -3.48 -7.87
C ASN A 48 -18.66 -3.15 -9.12
N THR A 49 -18.71 -1.88 -9.57
CA THR A 49 -19.44 -1.47 -10.79
C THR A 49 -18.56 -1.46 -12.03
N CYS A 50 -17.39 -0.82 -12.00
CA CYS A 50 -16.54 -0.66 -13.19
C CYS A 50 -15.28 -1.55 -13.19
N GLN A 51 -15.06 -2.31 -12.11
CA GLN A 51 -13.91 -3.20 -11.91
C GLN A 51 -12.53 -2.51 -12.01
N GLN A 52 -12.51 -1.17 -11.90
CA GLN A 52 -11.26 -0.41 -11.88
C GLN A 52 -10.70 -0.34 -10.46
N GLU A 53 -9.38 -0.30 -10.36
CA GLU A 53 -8.67 -0.02 -9.11
C GLU A 53 -8.99 1.39 -8.61
N CYS A 54 -9.11 1.51 -7.29
CA CYS A 54 -9.54 2.73 -6.61
C CYS A 54 -8.62 3.07 -5.44
N ASP A 55 -7.92 4.21 -5.53
CA ASP A 55 -7.22 4.77 -4.37
C ASP A 55 -8.21 5.21 -3.29
N ILE A 56 -9.29 5.85 -3.71
CA ILE A 56 -10.40 6.27 -2.85
C ILE A 56 -11.63 5.46 -3.24
N HIS A 57 -12.19 4.72 -2.29
CA HIS A 57 -13.40 3.94 -2.48
C HIS A 57 -14.48 4.33 -1.45
N PHE A 58 -15.73 4.11 -1.82
CA PHE A 58 -16.90 4.29 -0.98
C PHE A 58 -17.41 2.90 -0.61
N HIS A 59 -17.37 2.55 0.67
CA HIS A 59 -17.75 1.23 1.16
C HIS A 59 -19.19 1.24 1.71
N CYS A 60 -19.99 0.25 1.33
CA CYS A 60 -21.31 0.03 1.90
C CYS A 60 -21.24 -0.99 3.05
N ALA A 61 -21.55 -0.55 4.27
CA ALA A 61 -21.53 -1.44 5.44
C ALA A 61 -22.73 -2.42 5.53
N LEU A 62 -23.71 -2.31 4.63
CA LEU A 62 -24.91 -3.15 4.60
C LEU A 62 -24.84 -4.25 3.53
N CYS A 63 -24.10 -4.01 2.45
CA CYS A 63 -23.87 -5.00 1.40
C CYS A 63 -22.57 -5.76 1.69
N GLU A 64 -22.51 -7.02 1.29
CA GLU A 64 -21.30 -7.82 1.42
C GLU A 64 -20.24 -7.33 0.43
N ASP A 65 -19.11 -6.86 0.95
CA ASP A 65 -17.90 -6.47 0.20
C ASP A 65 -18.19 -5.58 -1.04
N PHE A 66 -18.98 -4.52 -0.82
CA PHE A 66 -19.43 -3.62 -1.89
C PHE A 66 -18.80 -2.24 -1.79
N ASP A 67 -17.88 -1.98 -2.73
CA ASP A 67 -17.12 -0.76 -2.87
C ASP A 67 -17.37 -0.08 -4.22
N LEU A 68 -17.51 1.24 -4.19
CA LEU A 68 -17.62 2.06 -5.39
C LEU A 68 -16.46 3.04 -5.50
N CYS A 69 -15.94 3.23 -6.71
CA CYS A 69 -15.04 4.35 -6.98
C CYS A 69 -15.80 5.69 -6.90
N GLU A 70 -15.08 6.79 -6.74
CA GLU A 70 -15.68 8.14 -6.70
C GLU A 70 -16.54 8.46 -7.94
N LYS A 71 -16.16 7.94 -9.11
CA LYS A 71 -16.95 8.13 -10.34
C LYS A 71 -18.29 7.41 -10.24
N CYS A 72 -18.29 6.12 -9.87
CA CYS A 72 -19.50 5.30 -9.76
C CYS A 72 -20.40 5.74 -8.60
N TYR A 73 -19.82 6.24 -7.50
CA TYR A 73 -20.58 6.80 -6.39
C TYR A 73 -21.41 8.05 -6.80
N ASN A 74 -20.90 8.85 -7.73
CA ASN A 74 -21.54 10.09 -8.17
C ASN A 74 -22.47 9.93 -9.39
N ILE A 75 -22.58 8.72 -9.96
CA ILE A 75 -23.49 8.42 -11.08
C ILE A 75 -24.89 8.13 -10.53
N GLU A 76 -25.92 8.60 -11.23
CA GLU A 76 -27.30 8.22 -10.95
C GLU A 76 -27.72 6.98 -11.77
N PRO A 77 -28.52 6.05 -11.21
CA PRO A 77 -29.02 6.05 -9.83
C PRO A 77 -27.91 5.75 -8.81
N LYS A 78 -27.95 6.45 -7.68
CA LYS A 78 -27.01 6.21 -6.59
C LYS A 78 -27.32 4.87 -5.91
N HIS A 79 -26.30 4.27 -5.31
CA HIS A 79 -26.49 3.13 -4.43
C HIS A 79 -27.45 3.50 -3.28
N GLU A 80 -28.41 2.62 -2.98
CA GLU A 80 -29.53 2.91 -2.08
C GLU A 80 -29.11 3.06 -0.61
N HIS A 81 -27.98 2.47 -0.24
CA HIS A 81 -27.44 2.57 1.12
C HIS A 81 -26.43 3.71 1.27
N LYS A 82 -26.35 4.24 2.49
CA LYS A 82 -25.31 5.20 2.87
C LYS A 82 -23.93 4.52 2.82
N MET A 83 -23.00 5.12 2.08
CA MET A 83 -21.64 4.63 1.95
C MET A 83 -20.64 5.51 2.72
N PHE A 84 -19.52 4.94 3.13
CA PHE A 84 -18.45 5.62 3.85
C PHE A 84 -17.21 5.75 2.95
N LYS A 85 -16.65 6.96 2.89
CA LYS A 85 -15.43 7.22 2.12
C LYS A 85 -14.23 6.64 2.87
N HIS A 86 -13.51 5.74 2.21
CA HIS A 86 -12.23 5.21 2.66
C HIS A 86 -11.14 5.59 1.66
N ASN A 87 -9.95 5.81 2.19
CA ASN A 87 -8.74 5.89 1.38
C ASN A 87 -8.04 4.54 1.51
N SER A 88 -7.38 4.10 0.45
CA SER A 88 -6.42 3.01 0.47
C SER A 88 -5.23 3.50 1.29
N LEU A 89 -5.38 3.51 2.62
CA LEU A 89 -4.37 4.03 3.52
C LEU A 89 -3.18 3.09 3.43
N ASN A 90 -2.03 3.69 3.14
CA ASN A 90 -0.78 3.09 3.53
C ASN A 90 -0.82 3.02 5.07
N ILE A 91 -0.61 1.85 5.66
CA ILE A 91 -0.69 1.63 7.12
C ILE A 91 0.27 2.58 7.89
N ASN A 92 1.16 3.27 7.17
CA ASN A 92 2.13 4.24 7.66
C ASN A 92 1.64 5.70 7.76
N ASP A 93 0.38 6.05 7.44
CA ASP A 93 -0.16 7.40 7.70
C ASP A 93 -0.53 7.64 9.18
N LYS A 94 -0.06 6.79 10.10
CA LYS A 94 -0.09 7.10 11.53
C LYS A 94 1.25 7.74 11.91
N PRO A 95 1.28 9.01 12.36
CA PRO A 95 2.52 9.59 12.85
C PRO A 95 3.02 8.77 14.03
N ILE A 96 4.16 8.09 13.84
CA ILE A 96 4.92 7.45 14.91
C ILE A 96 5.54 8.60 15.71
N GLY A 97 4.81 9.10 16.70
CA GLY A 97 5.28 10.21 17.53
C GLY A 97 4.26 10.90 18.44
N SER A 98 3.20 10.22 18.90
CA SER A 98 2.42 10.69 20.07
C SER A 98 2.73 9.82 21.28
N ILE A 99 3.93 10.03 21.83
CA ILE A 99 4.24 9.95 23.26
C ILE A 99 5.14 11.15 23.55
#